data_AF-L7EAZ2-F1
#
_entry.id   AF-L7EAZ2-F1
#
_cell.length_a   1.000
_cell.length_b   1.000
_cell.length_c   1.000
_cell.angle_alpha   90.00
_cell.angle_beta   90.00
_cell.angle_gamma   90.00
#
_symmetry.space_group_name_H-M   'P 1'
#
loop_
_entity.id
_entity.type
_entity.pdbx_description
1 polymer ?
#
loop_
_entity_poly.entity_id
_entity_poly.type
_entity_poly.pdbx_seq_one_letter_code
_entity_poly.pdbx_strand_id
1 'polypeptide(L)'
;MSDESKKSEDQDNSELVERPLESIDEILEDETIDQSTKISILLRRINKSITFSGPIPHPTILKGYEEVLPGSADRILSMTEKEGEHRRKIETELVKNDNIRSYLGQIAGFTIAIVGLGGSIYLGINDKVWASGIMSAGTLTGLVTVFVTGDKERRIQSEQDDQDK
;
A
#
# COMPACT_ATOMS: atom_id res chain seq x y z
N MET A 1 13.90 18.42 36.27
CA MET A 1 13.88 17.02 35.81
C MET A 1 12.43 16.57 35.83
N SER A 2 11.74 16.70 34.69
CA SER A 2 11.48 15.60 33.72
C SER A 2 10.21 14.83 34.15
N ASP A 3 9.07 15.00 33.47
CA ASP A 3 8.63 14.16 32.31
C ASP A 3 8.57 12.66 32.69
N GLU A 4 7.52 11.88 32.43
CA GLU A 4 6.63 11.87 31.28
C GLU A 4 5.49 10.85 31.51
N SER A 5 4.30 11.17 31.01
CA SER A 5 3.36 10.34 30.21
C SER A 5 3.35 8.81 30.40
N LYS A 6 2.21 8.14 30.67
CA LYS A 6 1.17 7.63 29.73
C LYS A 6 0.67 6.31 30.39
N LYS A 7 -0.50 5.71 30.22
CA LYS A 7 -1.75 5.84 29.43
C LYS A 7 -2.50 4.55 29.81
N SER A 8 -3.56 4.59 30.62
CA SER A 8 -4.97 4.64 30.20
C SER A 8 -5.28 3.86 28.92
N GLU A 9 -5.69 2.60 29.06
CA GLU A 9 -6.53 1.90 28.09
C GLU A 9 -7.16 0.70 28.80
N ASP A 10 -8.37 0.35 28.36
CA ASP A 10 -9.26 -0.69 28.88
C ASP A 10 -10.12 -0.31 30.08
N GLN A 11 -11.31 0.22 29.79
CA GLN A 11 -12.54 -0.54 30.03
C GLN A 11 -13.77 0.26 29.59
N ASP A 12 -14.71 -0.47 29.00
CA ASP A 12 -16.15 -0.22 29.09
C ASP A 12 -16.72 1.05 28.46
N ASN A 13 -17.88 1.05 27.84
CA ASN A 13 -18.76 0.00 27.39
C ASN A 13 -19.75 0.71 26.48
N SER A 14 -20.46 -0.11 25.72
CA SER A 14 -21.81 0.16 25.25
C SER A 14 -22.59 1.19 26.08
N GLU A 15 -22.72 2.40 25.55
CA GLU A 15 -23.93 3.21 25.70
C GLU A 15 -23.79 4.42 24.77
N LEU A 16 -24.01 4.19 23.47
CA LEU A 16 -24.59 5.22 22.63
C LEU A 16 -26.00 5.47 23.16
N VAL A 17 -26.09 6.16 24.29
CA VAL A 17 -27.33 6.77 24.75
C VAL A 17 -27.67 7.79 23.69
N GLU A 18 -28.49 7.40 22.71
CA GLU A 18 -29.39 8.34 22.06
C GLU A 18 -30.24 8.93 23.18
N ARG A 19 -29.70 9.94 23.88
CA ARG A 19 -30.49 10.77 24.75
C ARG A 19 -31.55 11.40 23.84
N PRO A 20 -32.85 11.24 24.16
CA PRO A 20 -33.90 11.96 23.46
C PRO A 20 -33.51 13.42 23.34
N LEU A 21 -33.80 14.01 22.18
CA LEU A 21 -33.63 15.43 21.92
C LEU A 21 -34.46 16.20 22.96
N GLU A 22 -33.87 16.55 24.10
CA GLU A 22 -34.35 17.66 24.90
C GLU A 22 -34.40 18.85 23.93
N SER A 23 -35.63 19.34 23.72
CA SER A 23 -35.94 20.41 22.79
C SER A 23 -35.05 21.60 23.08
N ILE A 24 -34.57 22.26 22.03
CA ILE A 24 -33.67 23.43 22.09
C ILE A 24 -34.18 24.49 23.10
N ASP A 25 -35.50 24.55 23.29
CA ASP A 25 -36.19 25.44 24.22
C ASP A 25 -35.80 25.20 25.70
N GLU A 26 -35.54 23.96 26.12
CA GLU A 26 -35.23 23.62 27.52
C GLU A 26 -33.82 24.07 27.93
N ILE A 27 -32.86 24.07 26.99
CA ILE A 27 -31.48 24.57 27.19
C ILE A 27 -31.44 26.11 27.15
N LEU A 28 -32.40 26.73 26.47
CA LEU A 28 -32.51 28.19 26.40
C LEU A 28 -33.16 28.78 27.65
N GLU A 29 -34.08 28.06 28.30
CA GLU A 29 -34.75 28.48 29.55
C GLU A 29 -33.94 28.26 30.83
N ASP A 30 -32.90 27.41 30.81
CA ASP A 30 -32.05 27.26 31.99
C ASP A 30 -31.13 28.48 32.18
N GLU A 31 -31.46 29.28 33.20
CA GLU A 31 -30.78 30.50 33.63
C GLU A 31 -29.43 30.22 34.33
N THR A 32 -29.12 28.95 34.62
CA THR A 32 -27.90 28.53 35.34
C THR A 32 -26.72 28.21 34.43
N ILE A 33 -26.96 28.06 33.12
CA ILE A 33 -25.92 27.68 32.16
C ILE A 33 -25.28 28.95 31.57
N ASP A 34 -24.00 29.13 31.86
CA ASP A 34 -23.19 30.24 31.36
C ASP A 34 -23.19 30.31 29.81
N GLN A 35 -23.20 31.53 29.26
CA GLN A 35 -23.29 31.81 27.82
C GLN A 35 -22.17 31.13 27.03
N SER A 36 -20.98 31.00 27.63
CA SER A 36 -19.84 30.31 27.00
C SER A 36 -20.06 28.79 26.88
N THR A 37 -20.83 28.21 27.79
CA THR A 37 -21.19 26.79 27.78
C THR A 37 -22.28 26.51 26.75
N LYS A 38 -23.28 27.39 26.61
CA LYS A 38 -24.29 27.28 25.54
C LYS A 38 -23.63 27.34 24.16
N ILE A 39 -22.71 28.29 23.94
CA ILE A 39 -22.00 28.42 22.65
C ILE A 39 -21.12 27.21 22.37
N SER A 40 -20.39 26.69 23.36
CA SER A 40 -19.51 25.52 23.15
C SER A 40 -20.30 24.23 22.84
N ILE A 41 -21.49 24.06 23.43
CA ILE A 41 -22.40 22.94 23.11
C ILE A 41 -22.95 23.08 21.68
N LEU A 42 -23.32 24.29 21.24
CA LEU A 42 -23.80 24.55 19.88
C LEU A 42 -22.69 24.35 18.83
N LEU A 43 -21.48 24.84 19.09
CA LEU A 43 -20.33 24.68 18.19
C LEU A 43 -19.90 23.21 18.04
N ARG A 44 -20.00 22.42 19.12
CA ARG A 44 -19.73 20.98 19.09
C ARG A 44 -20.69 20.21 18.18
N ARG A 45 -21.91 20.71 17.96
CA ARG A 45 -22.94 20.07 17.11
C ARG A 45 -22.78 20.37 15.63
N ILE A 46 -22.28 21.56 15.27
CA ILE A 46 -22.04 21.97 13.87
C ILE A 46 -20.87 21.20 13.27
N ASN A 47 -19.90 20.76 14.09
CA ASN A 47 -18.68 20.12 13.61
C ASN A 47 -18.80 18.60 13.36
N LYS A 48 -20.02 18.06 13.22
CA LYS A 48 -20.23 16.66 12.80
C LYS A 48 -20.03 16.54 11.30
N SER A 49 -18.82 16.82 10.82
CA SER A 49 -18.41 16.44 9.48
C SER A 49 -18.35 14.92 9.42
N ILE A 50 -19.30 14.31 8.70
CA ILE A 50 -19.27 12.87 8.43
C ILE A 50 -18.15 12.66 7.40
N THR A 51 -16.91 12.62 7.88
CA THR A 51 -15.74 12.28 7.07
C THR A 51 -15.79 10.77 6.88
N PHE A 52 -16.49 10.32 5.84
CA PHE A 52 -16.42 8.93 5.42
C PHE A 52 -15.26 8.78 4.46
N SER A 53 -14.24 8.03 4.87
CA SER A 53 -13.10 7.67 4.03
C SER A 53 -13.27 6.23 3.60
N GLY A 54 -13.62 6.05 2.34
CA GLY A 54 -13.84 4.75 1.73
C GLY A 54 -14.25 4.92 0.28
N PRO A 55 -14.07 3.90 -0.57
CA PRO A 55 -14.30 4.01 -2.00
C PRO A 55 -15.79 4.11 -2.38
N ILE A 56 -16.69 3.93 -1.41
CA ILE A 56 -18.15 3.95 -1.58
C ILE A 56 -18.74 4.99 -0.62
N PRO A 57 -19.64 5.89 -1.06
CA PRO A 57 -20.29 6.85 -0.17
C PRO A 57 -21.14 6.17 0.92
N HIS A 58 -21.45 6.90 2.00
CA HIS A 58 -22.36 6.37 3.03
C HIS A 58 -23.75 6.04 2.43
N PRO A 59 -24.45 4.97 2.86
CA PRO A 59 -25.74 4.57 2.30
C PRO A 59 -26.79 5.69 2.26
N THR A 60 -26.82 6.56 3.28
CA THR A 60 -27.71 7.73 3.31
C THR A 60 -27.43 8.73 2.18
N ILE A 61 -26.17 8.92 1.80
CA ILE A 61 -25.77 9.81 0.70
C ILE A 61 -26.08 9.16 -0.64
N LEU A 62 -25.81 7.85 -0.78
CA LEU A 62 -26.17 7.05 -1.95
C LEU A 62 -27.68 7.09 -2.23
N LYS A 63 -28.50 7.00 -1.17
CA LYS A 63 -29.94 7.16 -1.27
C LYS A 63 -30.34 8.55 -1.77
N GLY A 64 -29.67 9.60 -1.29
CA GLY A 64 -29.87 10.97 -1.78
C GLY A 64 -29.54 11.13 -3.27
N TYR A 65 -28.47 10.50 -3.75
CA TYR A 65 -28.16 10.49 -5.20
C TYR A 65 -29.25 9.78 -6.01
N GLU A 66 -29.72 8.63 -5.55
CA GLU A 66 -30.78 7.86 -6.21
C GLU A 66 -32.11 8.62 -6.27
N GLU A 67 -32.45 9.36 -5.21
CA GLU A 67 -33.64 10.22 -5.14
C GLU A 67 -33.55 11.42 -6.10
N VAL A 68 -32.35 11.98 -6.33
CA VAL A 68 -32.12 13.09 -7.28
C VAL A 68 -32.10 12.61 -8.72
N LEU A 69 -31.42 11.49 -8.98
CA LEU A 69 -31.31 10.88 -10.30
C LEU A 69 -31.37 9.35 -10.16
N PRO A 70 -32.50 8.72 -10.52
CA PRO A 70 -32.63 7.28 -10.49
C PRO A 70 -31.56 6.58 -11.34
N GLY A 71 -30.94 5.52 -10.80
CA GLY A 71 -29.83 4.78 -11.40
C GLY A 71 -28.44 5.38 -11.13
N SER A 72 -28.35 6.50 -10.42
CA SER A 72 -27.06 7.10 -10.06
C SER A 72 -26.31 6.27 -9.01
N ALA A 73 -27.02 5.61 -8.09
CA ALA A 73 -26.40 4.75 -7.09
C ALA A 73 -25.66 3.57 -7.73
N ASP A 74 -26.30 2.89 -8.67
CA ASP A 74 -25.72 1.79 -9.45
C ASP A 74 -24.51 2.24 -10.28
N ARG A 75 -24.59 3.43 -10.87
CA ARG A 75 -23.47 4.00 -11.65
C ARG A 75 -22.27 4.36 -10.78
N ILE A 76 -22.48 4.81 -9.55
CA ILE A 76 -21.40 5.08 -8.58
C ILE A 76 -20.78 3.76 -8.13
N LEU A 77 -21.59 2.77 -7.74
CA LEU A 77 -21.10 1.47 -7.30
C LEU A 77 -20.30 0.75 -8.40
N SER A 78 -20.82 0.73 -9.63
CA SER A 78 -20.13 0.13 -10.78
C SER A 78 -18.85 0.89 -11.17
N MET A 79 -18.79 2.21 -10.97
CA MET A 79 -17.56 2.98 -11.14
C MET A 79 -16.51 2.58 -10.09
N THR A 80 -16.91 2.48 -8.82
CA THR A 80 -16.02 2.03 -7.75
C THR A 80 -15.52 0.61 -7.97
N GLU A 81 -16.38 -0.30 -8.42
CA GLU A 81 -16.01 -1.68 -8.73
C GLU A 81 -14.97 -1.73 -9.86
N LYS A 82 -15.20 -0.98 -10.94
CA LYS A 82 -14.25 -0.87 -12.06
C LYS A 82 -12.91 -0.29 -11.64
N GLU A 83 -12.91 0.72 -10.77
CA GLU A 83 -11.69 1.29 -10.21
C GLU A 83 -10.93 0.25 -9.38
N GLY A 84 -11.66 -0.52 -8.56
CA GLY A 84 -11.10 -1.64 -7.80
C GLY A 84 -10.52 -2.73 -8.72
N GLU A 85 -11.22 -3.09 -9.80
CA GLU A 85 -10.72 -4.04 -10.80
C GLU A 85 -9.48 -3.51 -11.53
N HIS A 86 -9.49 -2.25 -11.93
CA HIS A 86 -8.37 -1.61 -12.62
C HIS A 86 -7.12 -1.61 -11.75
N ARG A 87 -7.27 -1.24 -10.47
CA ARG A 87 -6.18 -1.29 -9.50
C ARG A 87 -5.63 -2.71 -9.33
N ARG A 88 -6.50 -3.71 -9.13
CA ARG A 88 -6.08 -5.12 -9.04
C ARG A 88 -5.37 -5.61 -10.31
N LYS A 89 -5.83 -5.18 -11.49
CA LYS A 89 -5.19 -5.52 -12.77
C LYS A 89 -3.79 -4.92 -12.84
N ILE A 90 -3.63 -3.64 -12.48
CA ILE A 90 -2.31 -2.99 -12.42
C ILE A 90 -1.40 -3.70 -11.43
N GLU A 91 -1.86 -3.95 -10.20
CA GLU A 91 -1.10 -4.68 -9.18
C GLU A 91 -0.63 -6.05 -9.71
N THR A 92 -1.52 -6.80 -10.38
CA THR A 92 -1.20 -8.11 -10.95
C THR A 92 -0.20 -8.00 -12.12
N GLU A 93 -0.37 -7.02 -13.00
CA GLU A 93 0.53 -6.80 -14.14
C GLU A 93 1.92 -6.36 -13.70
N LEU A 94 2.02 -5.51 -12.68
CA LEU A 94 3.29 -5.07 -12.09
C LEU A 94 4.05 -6.28 -11.53
N VAL A 95 3.41 -7.10 -10.69
CA VAL A 95 4.02 -8.33 -10.13
C VAL A 95 4.46 -9.28 -11.24
N LYS A 96 3.66 -9.43 -12.30
CA LYS A 96 3.99 -10.32 -13.41
C LYS A 96 5.18 -9.79 -14.23
N ASN A 97 5.23 -8.48 -14.49
CA ASN A 97 6.27 -7.85 -15.29
C ASN A 97 7.63 -7.85 -14.57
N ASP A 98 7.65 -7.68 -13.25
CA ASP A 98 8.89 -7.76 -12.46
C ASP A 98 9.53 -9.14 -12.51
N ASN A 99 8.71 -10.19 -12.38
CA ASN A 99 9.19 -11.57 -12.51
C ASN A 99 9.80 -11.82 -13.89
N ILE A 100 9.11 -11.42 -14.96
CA ILE A 100 9.59 -11.63 -16.33
C ILE A 100 10.93 -10.94 -16.55
N ARG A 101 11.10 -9.70 -16.08
CA ARG A 101 12.37 -8.95 -16.23
C ARG A 101 13.52 -9.64 -15.51
N SER A 102 13.28 -10.16 -14.31
CA SER A 102 14.26 -10.93 -13.54
C SER A 102 14.66 -12.23 -14.25
N TYR A 103 13.68 -13.00 -14.74
CA TYR A 103 13.92 -14.24 -15.47
C TYR A 103 14.70 -14.02 -16.78
N LEU A 104 14.39 -12.96 -17.54
CA LEU A 104 15.11 -12.64 -18.78
C LEU A 104 16.59 -12.33 -18.52
N GLY A 105 16.88 -11.56 -17.47
CA GLY A 105 18.26 -11.27 -17.05
C GLY A 105 19.02 -12.53 -16.66
N GLN A 106 18.39 -13.41 -15.89
CA GLN A 106 19.00 -14.68 -15.47
C GLN A 106 19.25 -15.64 -16.65
N ILE A 107 18.30 -15.76 -17.59
CA ILE A 107 18.46 -16.59 -18.79
C ILE A 107 19.56 -16.04 -19.70
N ALA A 108 19.62 -14.72 -19.89
CA ALA A 108 20.69 -14.08 -20.66
C ALA A 108 22.07 -14.32 -20.03
N GLY A 109 22.19 -14.14 -18.70
CA GLY A 109 23.41 -14.42 -17.95
C GLY A 109 23.83 -15.89 -18.02
N PHE A 110 22.87 -16.81 -17.90
CA PHE A 110 23.12 -18.25 -18.04
C PHE A 110 23.62 -18.63 -19.44
N THR A 111 23.05 -18.03 -20.48
CA THR A 111 23.48 -18.26 -21.87
C THR A 111 24.90 -17.77 -22.09
N ILE A 112 25.25 -16.58 -21.60
CA ILE A 112 26.62 -16.03 -21.66
C ILE A 112 27.60 -16.92 -20.89
N ALA A 113 27.20 -17.43 -19.72
CA ALA A 113 28.04 -18.34 -18.93
C ALA A 113 28.34 -19.64 -19.68
N ILE A 114 27.34 -20.27 -20.32
CA ILE A 114 27.54 -21.47 -21.15
C ILE A 114 28.49 -21.18 -22.31
N VAL A 115 28.27 -20.09 -23.04
CA VAL A 115 29.11 -19.72 -24.19
C VAL A 115 30.55 -19.44 -23.74
N GLY A 116 30.73 -18.72 -22.62
CA GLY A 116 32.04 -18.40 -22.07
C GLY A 116 32.80 -19.64 -21.59
N LEU A 117 32.13 -20.55 -20.86
CA LEU A 117 32.73 -21.81 -20.40
C LEU A 117 33.07 -22.72 -21.59
N GLY A 118 32.15 -22.88 -22.55
CA GLY A 118 32.39 -23.66 -23.77
C GLY A 118 33.55 -23.09 -24.60
N GLY A 119 33.60 -21.76 -24.75
CA GLY A 119 34.71 -21.07 -25.43
C GLY A 119 36.05 -21.26 -24.72
N SER A 120 36.07 -21.20 -23.38
CA SER A 120 37.28 -21.45 -22.59
C SER A 120 37.80 -22.88 -22.76
N ILE A 121 36.91 -23.88 -22.71
CA ILE A 121 37.27 -25.29 -22.93
C ILE A 121 37.83 -25.48 -24.35
N TYR A 122 37.17 -24.92 -25.37
CA TYR A 122 37.65 -24.98 -26.75
C TYR A 122 39.05 -24.39 -26.90
N LEU A 123 39.33 -23.27 -26.25
CA LEU A 123 40.64 -22.62 -26.29
C LEU A 123 41.71 -23.44 -25.56
N GLY A 124 41.34 -24.12 -24.48
CA GLY A 124 42.23 -25.03 -23.74
C GLY A 124 42.66 -26.24 -24.55
N ILE A 125 41.76 -26.80 -25.37
CA ILE A 125 42.07 -27.93 -26.27
C ILE A 125 43.01 -27.50 -27.41
N ASN A 126 43.00 -26.23 -27.82
CA ASN A 126 43.86 -25.69 -28.87
C ASN A 126 45.25 -25.23 -28.35
N ASP A 127 45.71 -25.76 -27.22
CA ASP A 127 46.99 -25.43 -26.54
C ASP A 127 47.15 -23.95 -26.13
N LYS A 128 46.07 -23.17 -26.11
CA LYS A 128 46.07 -21.76 -25.68
C LYS A 128 45.71 -21.63 -24.20
N VAL A 129 46.47 -22.33 -23.35
CA VAL A 129 46.21 -22.47 -21.89
C VAL A 129 46.12 -21.11 -21.17
N TRP A 130 46.97 -20.15 -21.55
CA TRP A 130 46.96 -18.81 -20.94
C TRP A 130 45.65 -18.07 -21.24
N ALA A 131 45.14 -18.18 -22.47
CA ALA A 131 43.92 -17.51 -22.90
C ALA A 131 42.67 -18.20 -22.32
N SER A 132 42.67 -19.54 -22.22
CA SER A 132 41.58 -20.28 -21.57
C SER A 132 41.47 -19.93 -20.09
N GLY A 133 42.60 -19.73 -19.40
CA GLY A 133 42.65 -19.33 -17.99
C GLY A 133 42.07 -17.94 -17.72
N ILE A 134 42.40 -16.95 -18.57
CA ILE A 134 41.85 -15.59 -18.45
C ILE A 134 40.33 -15.62 -18.70
N MET A 135 39.88 -16.34 -19.74
CA MET A 135 38.46 -16.46 -20.06
C MET A 135 37.68 -17.16 -18.94
N SER A 136 38.18 -18.28 -18.40
CA SER A 136 37.49 -19.01 -17.33
C SER A 136 37.41 -18.19 -16.04
N ALA A 137 38.50 -17.52 -15.65
CA ALA A 137 38.52 -16.62 -14.50
C ALA A 137 37.52 -15.46 -14.66
N GLY A 138 37.46 -14.86 -15.85
CA GLY A 138 36.49 -13.81 -16.18
C GLY A 138 35.04 -14.29 -16.09
N THR A 139 34.74 -15.48 -16.66
CA THR A 139 33.39 -16.06 -16.60
C THR A 139 32.96 -16.40 -15.17
N LEU A 140 33.85 -16.95 -14.35
CA LEU A 140 33.55 -17.31 -12.97
C LEU A 140 33.33 -16.05 -12.11
N THR A 141 34.18 -15.05 -12.28
CA THR A 141 34.05 -13.76 -11.59
C THR A 141 32.72 -13.10 -11.95
N GLY A 142 32.39 -13.03 -13.26
CA GLY A 142 31.12 -12.47 -13.72
C GLY A 142 29.90 -13.22 -13.16
N LEU A 143 29.96 -14.56 -13.10
CA LEU A 143 28.89 -15.36 -12.54
C LEU A 143 28.70 -15.06 -11.04
N VAL A 144 29.78 -15.01 -10.26
CA VAL A 144 29.74 -14.65 -8.84
C VAL A 144 29.16 -13.25 -8.67
N THR A 145 29.58 -12.27 -9.48
CA THR A 145 29.03 -10.91 -9.41
C THR A 145 27.52 -10.89 -9.66
N VAL A 146 27.03 -11.60 -10.68
CA VAL A 146 25.58 -11.66 -10.97
C VAL A 146 24.80 -12.29 -9.81
N PHE A 147 25.32 -13.39 -9.22
CA PHE A 147 24.66 -14.03 -8.08
C PHE A 147 24.66 -13.16 -6.82
N VAL A 148 25.76 -12.46 -6.53
CA VAL A 148 25.88 -11.58 -5.35
C VAL A 148 24.99 -10.34 -5.52
N THR A 149 25.02 -9.69 -6.69
CA THR A 149 24.19 -8.50 -6.95
C THR A 149 22.70 -8.85 -6.94
N GLY A 150 22.32 -9.99 -7.53
CA GLY A 150 20.94 -10.47 -7.51
C GLY A 150 20.42 -10.86 -6.11
N ASP A 151 21.29 -11.28 -5.19
CA ASP A 151 20.90 -11.47 -3.78
C ASP A 151 20.67 -10.14 -3.07
N LYS A 152 21.52 -9.14 -3.35
CA LYS A 152 21.39 -7.79 -2.76
C LYS A 152 20.10 -7.09 -3.19
N GLU A 153 19.76 -7.13 -4.47
CA GLU A 153 18.53 -6.50 -4.99
C GLU A 153 17.26 -7.13 -4.39
N ARG A 154 17.24 -8.46 -4.21
CA ARG A 154 16.10 -9.14 -3.57
C ARG A 154 15.89 -8.75 -2.11
N ARG A 155 16.98 -8.54 -1.36
CA ARG A 155 16.91 -8.09 0.04
C ARG A 155 16.42 -6.65 0.17
N ILE A 156 16.92 -5.76 -0.68
CA ILE A 156 16.49 -4.36 -0.69
C ILE A 156 15.00 -4.26 -1.04
N GLN A 157 14.53 -5.05 -2.02
CA GLN A 157 13.11 -5.09 -2.36
C GLN A 157 12.25 -5.58 -1.19
N SER A 158 12.67 -6.65 -0.48
CA SER A 158 11.92 -7.12 0.69
C SER A 158 11.89 -6.12 1.85
N GLU A 159 12.98 -5.36 2.05
CA GLU A 159 13.03 -4.33 3.10
C GLU A 159 12.17 -3.11 2.77
N GLN A 160 12.02 -2.76 1.48
CA GLN A 160 11.11 -1.70 1.01
C GLN A 160 9.65 -2.13 1.14
N ASP A 161 9.32 -3.35 0.72
CA ASP A 161 7.96 -3.90 0.80
C ASP A 161 7.48 -4.06 2.26
N ASP A 162 8.40 -4.18 3.23
CA ASP A 162 8.10 -4.23 4.67
C ASP A 162 8.02 -2.85 5.33
N GLN A 163 8.61 -1.79 4.75
CA GLN A 163 8.46 -0.41 5.24
C GLN A 163 7.19 0.28 4.75
N ASP A 164 6.65 -0.16 3.61
CA ASP A 164 5.42 0.40 3.02
C ASP A 164 4.12 -0.28 3.53
N LYS A 165 4.22 -1.28 4.42
CA LYS A 165 3.09 -1.96 5.09
C LYS A 165 2.83 -1.42 6.49
#